data_AF-A0A6J6P2X9-F1
#
_entry.id   AF-A0A6J6P2X9-F1
#
_cell.length_a   1.000
_cell.length_b   1.000
_cell.length_c   1.000
_cell.angle_alpha   90.00
_cell.angle_beta   90.00
_cell.angle_gamma   90.00
#
_symmetry.space_group_name_H-M   'P 1'
#
loop_
_entity.id
_entity.type
_entity.pdbx_description
1 polymer ?
#
loop_
_entity_poly.entity_id
_entity_poly.type
_entity_poly.pdbx_seq_one_letter_code
_entity_poly.pdbx_strand_id
1 'polypeptide(L)'
;MEWGDARLHALDLQYHDLRPEKSLARRVGLETICDPELVLQGMSFPPEDTRAYFRGACLAKFGDEIISANWDSMVFDVGSEPLRRVAMMEPSRGTASHVASVIESSQTAAELLAQLDA
;
A
#
# COMPACT_ATOMS: atom_id res chain seq x y z
N MET A 1 12.68 37.26 17.11
CA MET A 1 11.49 36.57 17.64
C MET A 1 11.91 35.83 18.89
N GLU A 2 11.06 35.80 19.90
CA GLU A 2 11.27 34.98 21.10
C GLU A 2 10.60 33.62 20.92
N TRP A 3 10.97 32.63 21.73
CA TRP A 3 10.49 31.25 21.60
C TRP A 3 8.96 31.08 21.69
N GLY A 4 8.26 31.99 22.38
CA GLY A 4 6.79 31.97 22.50
C GLY A 4 6.04 32.73 21.39
N ASP A 5 6.73 33.27 20.39
CA ASP A 5 6.11 34.04 19.31
C ASP A 5 5.22 33.13 18.44
N ALA A 6 3.94 33.48 18.30
CA ALA A 6 2.98 32.71 17.49
C ALA A 6 3.42 32.52 16.04
N ARG A 7 4.25 33.41 15.49
CA ARG A 7 4.82 33.26 14.15
C ARG A 7 5.82 32.12 14.08
N LEU A 8 6.59 31.88 15.14
CA LEU A 8 7.53 30.76 15.19
C LEU A 8 6.77 29.43 15.20
N HIS A 9 5.69 29.32 15.97
CA HIS A 9 4.80 28.15 15.94
C HIS A 9 4.12 27.95 14.58
N ALA A 10 3.74 29.04 13.90
CA ALA A 10 3.18 28.95 12.56
C ALA A 10 4.21 28.43 11.53
N LEU A 11 5.48 28.84 11.65
CA LEU A 11 6.57 28.33 10.81
C LEU A 11 6.83 26.84 11.06
N ASP A 12 6.82 26.41 12.32
CA ASP A 12 6.94 25.00 12.71
C ASP A 12 5.85 24.15 12.06
N LEU A 13 4.58 24.59 12.16
CA LEU A 13 3.48 23.90 11.49
C LEU A 13 3.62 23.93 9.95
N GLN A 14 4.00 25.09 9.38
CA GLN A 14 4.14 25.24 7.93
C GLN A 14 5.31 24.43 7.35
N TYR A 15 6.31 24.11 8.16
CA TYR A 15 7.38 23.20 7.77
C TYR A 15 6.85 21.83 7.36
N HIS A 16 5.82 21.33 8.04
CA HIS A 16 5.18 20.05 7.78
C HIS A 16 4.06 20.07 6.74
N ASP A 17 3.78 21.22 6.10
CA ASP A 17 2.75 21.29 5.07
C ASP A 17 3.13 20.42 3.86
N LEU A 18 2.20 19.56 3.41
CA LEU A 18 2.43 18.63 2.29
C LEU A 18 2.21 19.29 0.92
N ARG A 19 1.53 20.44 0.87
CA ARG A 19 1.28 21.16 -0.39
C ARG A 19 2.57 21.79 -0.90
N PRO A 20 3.01 21.51 -2.14
CA PRO A 20 4.30 21.96 -2.65
C PRO A 20 4.53 23.48 -2.53
N GLU A 21 3.48 24.28 -2.75
CA GLU A 21 3.52 25.74 -2.73
C GLU A 21 3.49 26.35 -1.32
N LYS A 22 3.20 25.55 -0.28
CA LYS A 22 3.12 26.00 1.12
C LYS A 22 4.22 25.44 2.00
N SER A 23 4.73 24.26 1.68
CA SER A 23 5.74 23.52 2.44
C SER A 23 7.03 24.32 2.61
N LEU A 24 7.41 24.65 3.84
CA LEU A 24 8.74 25.22 4.09
C LEU A 24 9.84 24.17 3.94
N ALA A 25 9.59 22.91 4.33
CA ALA A 25 10.56 21.81 4.18
C ALA A 25 11.05 21.66 2.72
N ARG A 26 10.15 21.77 1.74
CA ARG A 26 10.51 21.71 0.31
C ARG A 26 11.28 22.93 -0.19
N ARG A 27 11.26 24.05 0.54
CA ARG A 27 11.91 25.31 0.15
C ARG A 27 13.30 25.51 0.75
N VAL A 28 13.61 24.80 1.84
CA VAL A 28 14.87 25.00 2.61
C VAL A 28 16.03 24.12 2.13
N GLY A 29 15.88 23.39 1.01
CA GLY A 29 16.98 22.67 0.37
C GLY A 29 17.44 21.42 1.14
N LEU A 30 16.50 20.63 1.64
CA LEU A 30 16.79 19.37 2.34
C LEU A 30 17.50 18.35 1.41
N GLU A 31 18.29 17.47 2.02
CA GLU A 31 18.89 16.33 1.33
C GLU A 31 17.82 15.33 0.89
N THR A 32 17.88 14.90 -0.37
CA THR A 32 16.98 13.87 -0.92
C THR A 32 17.66 12.51 -0.82
N ILE A 33 17.06 11.60 -0.04
CA ILE A 33 17.60 10.25 0.22
C ILE A 33 16.93 9.15 -0.60
N CYS A 34 15.83 9.47 -1.28
CA CYS A 34 15.07 8.53 -2.11
C CYS A 34 14.90 9.12 -3.51
N ASP A 35 14.95 8.26 -4.53
CA ASP A 35 14.63 8.66 -5.90
C ASP A 35 13.16 9.12 -5.99
N PRO A 36 12.88 10.35 -6.47
CA PRO A 36 11.51 10.82 -6.67
C PRO A 36 10.66 9.89 -7.53
N GLU A 37 11.25 9.20 -8.50
CA GLU A 37 10.52 8.26 -9.36
C GLU A 37 10.07 7.03 -8.57
N LEU A 38 10.92 6.49 -7.70
CA LEU A 38 10.55 5.38 -6.81
C LEU A 38 9.43 5.78 -5.84
N VAL A 39 9.43 7.03 -5.36
CA VAL A 39 8.34 7.55 -4.51
C VAL A 39 7.01 7.57 -5.27
N LEU A 40 7.01 8.03 -6.54
CA LEU A 40 5.82 8.04 -7.38
C LEU A 40 5.32 6.62 -7.66
N GLN A 41 6.22 5.69 -7.97
CA GLN A 41 5.86 4.28 -8.17
C GLN A 41 5.24 3.65 -6.92
N GLY A 42 5.81 3.94 -5.74
CA GLY A 42 5.30 3.45 -4.46
C GLY A 42 3.88 3.92 -4.10
N MET A 43 3.33 4.92 -4.81
CA MET A 43 1.93 5.31 -4.66
C MET A 43 0.95 4.27 -5.23
N SER A 44 1.38 3.47 -6.23
CA SER A 44 0.53 2.52 -6.95
C SER A 44 0.98 1.07 -6.80
N PHE A 45 2.28 0.84 -6.59
CA PHE A 45 2.86 -0.49 -6.52
C PHE A 45 3.28 -0.83 -5.09
N PRO A 46 2.82 -1.97 -4.54
CA PRO A 46 3.23 -2.41 -3.22
C PRO A 46 4.70 -2.87 -3.22
N PRO A 47 5.39 -2.87 -2.06
CA PRO A 47 6.69 -3.49 -1.93
C PRO A 47 6.61 -5.00 -2.19
N GLU A 48 7.56 -5.52 -2.95
CA GLU A 48 7.54 -6.90 -3.48
C GLU A 48 7.90 -7.97 -2.44
N ASP A 49 8.58 -7.61 -1.36
CA ASP A 49 9.21 -8.52 -0.40
C ASP A 49 8.38 -8.72 0.88
N THR A 50 7.15 -8.24 0.90
CA THR A 50 6.22 -8.43 2.04
C THR A 50 4.84 -8.87 1.57
N ARG A 51 3.98 -9.26 2.51
CA ARG A 51 2.56 -9.53 2.30
C ARG A 51 1.78 -8.37 1.65
N ALA A 52 2.33 -7.15 1.69
CA ALA A 52 1.72 -6.02 1.00
C ALA A 52 1.66 -6.23 -0.51
N TYR A 53 2.59 -7.03 -1.08
CA TYR A 53 2.54 -7.43 -2.48
C TYR A 53 1.24 -8.15 -2.81
N PHE A 54 0.94 -9.26 -2.12
CA PHE A 54 -0.31 -10.01 -2.31
C PHE A 54 -1.52 -9.10 -2.18
N ARG A 55 -1.57 -8.26 -1.14
CA ARG A 55 -2.72 -7.37 -0.92
C ARG A 55 -2.89 -6.33 -2.02
N GLY A 56 -1.82 -5.61 -2.37
CA GLY A 56 -1.86 -4.57 -3.39
C GLY A 56 -2.16 -5.15 -4.77
N ALA A 57 -1.53 -6.26 -5.14
CA ALA A 57 -1.76 -6.93 -6.41
C ALA A 57 -3.18 -7.48 -6.52
N CYS A 58 -3.72 -8.08 -5.46
CA CYS A 58 -5.11 -8.53 -5.44
C CYS A 58 -6.10 -7.37 -5.55
N LEU A 59 -5.89 -6.28 -4.81
CA LEU A 59 -6.73 -5.08 -4.92
C LEU A 59 -6.71 -4.47 -6.32
N ALA A 60 -5.54 -4.45 -6.96
CA ALA A 60 -5.38 -3.93 -8.31
C ALA A 60 -6.07 -4.81 -9.37
N LYS A 61 -6.00 -6.14 -9.24
CA LYS A 61 -6.51 -7.08 -10.25
C LYS A 61 -7.95 -7.55 -10.02
N PHE A 62 -8.35 -7.73 -8.77
CA PHE A 62 -9.62 -8.35 -8.36
C PHE A 62 -10.47 -7.42 -7.48
N GLY A 63 -10.31 -6.09 -7.61
CA GLY A 63 -10.93 -5.10 -6.72
C GLY A 63 -12.46 -5.26 -6.60
N ASP A 64 -13.15 -5.59 -7.69
CA ASP A 64 -14.60 -5.79 -7.71
C ASP A 64 -15.04 -7.08 -6.99
N GLU A 65 -14.13 -8.03 -6.78
CA GLU A 65 -14.36 -9.31 -6.09
C GLU A 65 -13.86 -9.26 -4.62
N ILE A 66 -13.45 -8.09 -4.12
CA ILE A 66 -12.92 -7.91 -2.75
C ILE A 66 -13.88 -7.07 -1.91
N ILE A 67 -14.41 -7.67 -0.84
CA ILE A 67 -15.30 -7.00 0.11
C ILE A 67 -14.52 -6.16 1.12
N SER A 68 -13.36 -6.66 1.56
CA SER A 68 -12.50 -5.91 2.49
C SER A 68 -11.06 -6.40 2.46
N ALA A 69 -10.13 -5.48 2.78
CA ALA A 69 -8.71 -5.78 2.93
C ALA A 69 -8.17 -5.12 4.20
N ASN A 70 -7.41 -5.87 4.99
CA ASN A 70 -6.76 -5.45 6.24
C ASN A 70 -5.26 -5.82 6.19
N TRP A 71 -4.54 -5.61 7.29
CA TRP A 71 -3.12 -6.02 7.41
C TRP A 71 -2.94 -7.53 7.52
N ASP A 72 -3.87 -8.20 8.19
CA ASP A 72 -3.81 -9.64 8.48
C ASP A 72 -4.80 -10.48 7.66
N SER A 73 -5.62 -9.87 6.80
CA SER A 73 -6.62 -10.61 6.04
C SER A 73 -7.14 -9.89 4.80
N MET A 74 -7.61 -10.67 3.84
CA MET A 74 -8.48 -10.20 2.74
C MET A 74 -9.74 -11.05 2.68
N VAL A 75 -10.87 -10.43 2.34
CA VAL A 75 -12.17 -11.09 2.18
C VAL A 75 -12.64 -10.91 0.75
N PHE A 76 -12.86 -12.01 0.07
CA PHE A 76 -13.29 -12.10 -1.32
C PHE A 76 -14.75 -12.54 -1.43
N ASP A 77 -15.47 -11.95 -2.36
CA ASP A 77 -16.76 -12.44 -2.86
C ASP A 77 -16.53 -13.11 -4.20
N VAL A 78 -16.70 -14.44 -4.22
CA VAL A 78 -16.48 -15.28 -5.41
C VAL A 78 -17.81 -15.77 -5.99
N GLY A 79 -18.93 -15.11 -5.66
CA GLY A 79 -20.26 -15.46 -6.15
C GLY A 79 -20.88 -16.69 -5.47
N SER A 80 -20.22 -17.24 -4.44
CA SER A 80 -20.73 -18.33 -3.61
C SER A 80 -20.63 -17.95 -2.14
N GLU A 81 -21.70 -18.19 -1.38
CA GLU A 81 -21.62 -18.12 0.08
C GLU A 81 -20.98 -19.40 0.66
N PRO A 82 -20.19 -19.30 1.75
CA PRO A 82 -19.79 -18.07 2.44
C PRO A 82 -18.67 -17.30 1.73
N LEU A 83 -18.55 -16.00 2.02
CA LEU A 83 -17.40 -15.19 1.61
C LEU A 83 -16.08 -15.84 2.02
N ARG A 84 -15.08 -15.75 1.15
CA ARG A 84 -13.78 -16.39 1.36
C ARG A 84 -12.81 -15.44 2.04
N ARG A 85 -12.37 -15.77 3.26
CA ARG A 85 -11.34 -15.02 3.99
C ARG A 85 -9.98 -15.70 3.84
N VAL A 86 -8.99 -14.95 3.39
CA VAL A 86 -7.58 -15.34 3.37
C VAL A 86 -6.85 -14.65 4.51
N ALA A 87 -6.21 -15.43 5.38
CA ALA A 87 -5.38 -14.91 6.46
C ALA A 87 -3.94 -14.67 5.99
N MET A 88 -3.32 -13.58 6.45
CA MET A 88 -2.01 -13.10 6.02
C MET A 88 -1.14 -12.73 7.23
N MET A 89 -1.12 -13.58 8.26
CA MET A 89 -0.49 -13.28 9.55
C MET A 89 1.01 -13.01 9.46
N GLU A 90 1.70 -13.70 8.54
CA GLU A 90 3.16 -13.62 8.37
C GLU A 90 3.55 -12.47 7.42
N PRO A 91 4.23 -11.39 7.91
CA PRO A 91 4.60 -10.25 7.09
C PRO A 91 5.51 -10.59 5.91
N SER A 92 6.32 -11.64 6.05
CA SER A 92 7.30 -12.09 5.04
C SER A 92 6.74 -13.10 4.02
N ARG A 93 5.45 -13.45 4.10
CA ARG A 93 4.77 -14.32 3.11
C ARG A 93 3.85 -13.52 2.21
N GLY A 94 3.48 -14.08 1.06
CA GLY A 94 2.67 -13.34 0.07
C GLY A 94 3.45 -12.24 -0.65
N THR A 95 4.77 -12.40 -0.70
CA THR A 95 5.70 -11.60 -1.51
C THR A 95 5.56 -11.94 -2.99
N ALA A 96 6.13 -11.13 -3.88
CA ALA A 96 6.18 -11.39 -5.32
C ALA A 96 6.72 -12.79 -5.62
N SER A 97 7.83 -13.17 -4.99
CA SER A 97 8.43 -14.49 -5.16
C SER A 97 7.53 -15.66 -4.74
N HIS A 98 6.56 -15.44 -3.85
CA HIS A 98 5.62 -16.48 -3.42
C HIS A 98 4.39 -16.60 -4.34
N VAL A 99 3.83 -15.47 -4.78
CA VAL A 99 2.45 -15.44 -5.33
C VAL A 99 2.29 -14.71 -6.66
N ALA A 100 3.31 -14.04 -7.19
CA ALA A 100 3.19 -13.27 -8.43
C ALA A 100 2.68 -14.13 -9.60
N SER A 101 3.32 -15.28 -9.83
CA SER A 101 2.91 -16.21 -10.90
C SER A 101 1.46 -16.68 -10.76
N VAL A 102 0.99 -16.94 -9.53
CA VAL A 102 -0.37 -17.44 -9.28
C VAL A 102 -1.39 -16.32 -9.50
N ILE A 103 -1.07 -15.10 -9.06
CA ILE A 103 -1.90 -13.92 -9.30
C ILE A 103 -1.98 -13.61 -10.79
N GLU A 104 -0.85 -13.66 -11.50
CA GLU A 104 -0.78 -13.38 -12.94
C GLU A 104 -1.58 -14.39 -13.77
N SER A 105 -1.48 -15.68 -13.44
CA SER A 105 -2.18 -16.76 -14.16
C SER A 105 -3.69 -16.78 -13.92
N SER A 106 -4.16 -16.30 -12.76
CA SER A 106 -5.58 -16.31 -12.38
C SER A 106 -6.36 -15.19 -13.06
N GLN A 107 -7.50 -15.51 -13.68
CA GLN A 107 -8.40 -14.52 -14.30
C GLN A 107 -9.45 -13.99 -13.33
N THR A 108 -9.76 -14.74 -12.28
CA THR A 108 -10.76 -14.38 -11.25
C THR A 108 -10.20 -14.60 -9.85
N ALA A 109 -10.81 -13.95 -8.84
CA ALA A 109 -10.46 -14.24 -7.44
C ALA A 109 -10.77 -15.69 -7.08
N ALA A 110 -11.81 -16.30 -7.66
CA ALA A 110 -12.13 -17.71 -7.47
C ALA A 110 -10.99 -18.64 -7.91
N GLU A 111 -10.41 -18.39 -9.08
CA GLU A 111 -9.26 -19.15 -9.60
C GLU A 111 -8.01 -18.96 -8.74
N LEU A 112 -7.75 -17.73 -8.28
CA LEU A 112 -6.65 -17.43 -7.37
C LEU A 112 -6.77 -18.27 -6.10
N LEU A 113 -7.93 -18.24 -5.45
CA LEU A 113 -8.15 -18.96 -4.19
C LEU A 113 -8.03 -20.48 -4.37
N ALA A 114 -8.54 -21.02 -5.48
CA ALA A 114 -8.41 -22.44 -5.79
C ALA A 114 -6.94 -22.87 -5.94
N GLN A 115 -6.08 -22.01 -6.52
CA GLN A 115 -4.65 -22.28 -6.65
C GLN A 115 -3.87 -22.11 -5.33
N LEU A 116 -4.33 -21.26 -4.41
CA LEU A 116 -3.69 -21.06 -3.10
C LEU A 116 -3.98 -22.20 -2.11
N ASP A 117 -5.12 -22.89 -2.28
CA ASP A 117 -5.53 -24.02 -1.45
C ASP A 117 -4.91 -25.37 -1.91
N ALA A 118 -4.26 -25.39 -3.07
CA ALA A 118 -3.62 -26.57 -3.67
C ALA A 118 -2.20 -26.82 -3.10
#